data_AF-A0A660M863-F1
#
_entry.id   AF-A0A660M863-F1
#
_cell.length_a   1.000
_cell.length_b   1.000
_cell.length_c   1.000
_cell.angle_alpha   90.00
_cell.angle_beta   90.00
_cell.angle_gamma   90.00
#
_symmetry.space_group_name_H-M   'P 1'
#
loop_
_entity.id
_entity.type
_entity.pdbx_description
1 polymer ?
#
loop_
_entity_poly.entity_id
_entity_poly.type
_entity_poly.pdbx_seq_one_letter_code
_entity_poly.pdbx_strand_id
1 'polypeptide(L)'
;MKKYWASFESFIARPERVFLSLCLLFGVLSAFFVPQLSVSDENMHYLRAYALADGRLESKRCTYPADVNGRASSVYHGNISADYSRPINRSDLKTTSKCNSAVGYAPIMHAPQTLGIFIANIFNGSTGLTILFGRIANLLFYALSVFFIIKWVRIGKWVFAVVGLLPLMVHLAASLSSDVMTNVAIFLITALTLNLYTQETPIRRKQVAGLLAIAALLALTKAVNGLLLFPLLFLPGRLFIPNTELSKLPSLLKKLPFSLHKWALIAGAGIVSLAALLIWQKIYDGALLSSGAADNPLHHNPLRFIRILFNTYINPNIGYTDIVVRGSVGDFSSFKYHLPLFVLIPLFLLVFLALIKRDKTEEQALAPAAGRLAAANLTTVAVFI
;
A
#
# COMPACT_ATOMS: atom_id res chain seq x y z
N MET A 1 -23.69 26.18 -23.29
CA MET A 1 -22.45 26.33 -22.48
C MET A 1 -22.70 26.34 -20.96
N LYS A 2 -23.61 27.18 -20.41
CA LYS A 2 -23.88 27.23 -18.94
C LYS A 2 -24.21 25.87 -18.27
N LYS A 3 -25.01 25.02 -18.92
CA LYS A 3 -25.39 23.68 -18.39
C LYS A 3 -24.20 22.73 -18.24
N TYR A 4 -23.27 22.73 -19.21
CA TYR A 4 -22.06 21.91 -19.16
C TYR A 4 -21.07 22.41 -18.13
N TRP A 5 -20.97 23.74 -17.96
CA TRP A 5 -20.14 24.37 -16.94
C TRP A 5 -20.60 24.03 -15.51
N ALA A 6 -21.90 24.16 -15.23
CA ALA A 6 -22.46 23.77 -13.93
C ALA A 6 -22.28 22.27 -13.63
N SER A 7 -22.42 21.41 -14.64
CA SER A 7 -22.16 19.98 -14.51
C SER A 7 -20.69 19.69 -14.18
N PHE A 8 -19.76 20.40 -14.82
CA PHE A 8 -18.32 20.29 -14.58
C PHE A 8 -17.93 20.76 -13.17
N GLU A 9 -18.45 21.90 -12.72
CA GLU A 9 -18.24 22.38 -11.35
C GLU A 9 -18.75 21.38 -10.30
N SER A 10 -19.94 20.80 -10.53
CA SER A 10 -20.51 19.78 -9.63
C SER A 10 -19.69 18.49 -9.57
N PHE A 11 -18.99 18.16 -10.66
CA PHE A 11 -18.11 17.00 -10.75
C PHE A 11 -16.80 17.26 -9.98
N ILE A 12 -16.15 18.41 -10.22
CA ILE A 12 -14.91 18.79 -9.53
C ILE A 12 -15.14 18.97 -8.03
N ALA A 13 -16.32 19.38 -7.60
CA ALA A 13 -16.65 19.50 -6.17
C ALA A 13 -16.55 18.18 -5.39
N ARG A 14 -16.51 17.02 -6.06
CA ARG A 14 -16.45 15.69 -5.44
C ARG A 14 -15.10 15.01 -5.69
N PRO A 15 -14.15 15.07 -4.74
CA PRO A 15 -12.79 14.55 -4.93
C PRO A 15 -12.76 13.08 -5.35
N GLU A 16 -13.67 12.26 -4.81
CA GLU A 16 -13.75 10.84 -5.14
C GLU A 16 -14.06 10.61 -6.62
N ARG A 17 -14.92 11.43 -7.23
CA ARG A 17 -15.30 11.29 -8.66
C ARG A 17 -14.16 11.71 -9.58
N VAL A 18 -13.46 12.79 -9.21
CA VAL A 18 -12.27 13.27 -9.91
C VAL A 18 -11.19 12.19 -9.86
N PHE A 19 -10.88 11.66 -8.67
CA PHE A 19 -9.96 10.55 -8.47
C PHE A 19 -10.30 9.37 -9.37
N LEU A 20 -11.54 8.85 -9.29
CA LEU A 20 -11.93 7.66 -10.03
C LEU A 20 -11.78 7.84 -11.54
N SER A 21 -12.20 9.00 -12.07
CA SER A 21 -12.18 9.25 -13.50
C SER A 21 -10.76 9.39 -14.05
N LEU A 22 -9.91 10.16 -13.36
CA LEU A 22 -8.51 10.33 -13.77
C LEU A 22 -7.70 9.05 -13.58
N CYS A 23 -7.92 8.32 -12.48
CA CYS A 23 -7.24 7.05 -12.21
C CYS A 23 -7.59 6.01 -13.29
N LEU A 24 -8.87 5.89 -13.67
CA LEU A 24 -9.27 4.97 -14.75
C LEU A 24 -8.74 5.43 -16.11
N LEU A 25 -8.81 6.71 -16.44
CA LEU A 25 -8.30 7.22 -17.72
C LEU A 25 -6.79 6.94 -17.87
N PHE A 26 -5.98 7.44 -16.94
CA PHE A 26 -4.52 7.27 -17.02
C PHE A 26 -4.08 5.83 -16.73
N GLY A 27 -4.79 5.12 -15.85
CA GLY A 27 -4.51 3.74 -15.54
C GLY A 27 -4.77 2.81 -16.72
N VAL A 28 -5.88 2.98 -17.45
CA VAL A 28 -6.17 2.20 -18.66
C VAL A 28 -5.13 2.49 -19.73
N LEU A 29 -4.84 3.77 -20.00
CA LEU A 29 -3.77 4.14 -20.93
C LEU A 29 -2.44 3.48 -20.53
N SER A 30 -2.07 3.53 -19.25
CA SER A 30 -0.86 2.88 -18.73
C SER A 30 -0.90 1.36 -18.92
N ALA A 31 -2.02 0.68 -18.62
CA ALA A 31 -2.12 -0.77 -18.70
C ALA A 31 -1.90 -1.31 -20.12
N PHE A 32 -2.35 -0.56 -21.14
CA PHE A 32 -2.23 -0.92 -22.55
C PHE A 32 -0.92 -0.45 -23.20
N PHE A 33 -0.49 0.80 -22.94
CA PHE A 33 0.65 1.40 -23.64
C PHE A 33 1.98 1.20 -22.94
N VAL A 34 2.00 1.03 -21.61
CA VAL A 34 3.24 0.67 -20.93
C VAL A 34 3.60 -0.76 -21.32
N PRO A 35 4.81 -0.98 -21.87
CA PRO A 35 5.21 -2.31 -22.29
C PRO A 35 5.05 -3.35 -21.17
N GLN A 36 4.61 -4.55 -21.55
CA GLN A 36 4.31 -5.62 -20.60
C GLN A 36 5.55 -6.03 -19.81
N LEU A 37 5.38 -6.25 -18.50
CA LEU A 37 6.44 -6.68 -17.58
C LEU A 37 7.64 -5.73 -17.48
N SER A 38 7.49 -4.48 -17.92
CA SER A 38 8.53 -3.46 -17.81
C SER A 38 8.52 -2.74 -16.45
N VAL A 39 7.43 -2.84 -15.68
CA VAL A 39 7.33 -2.24 -14.34
C VAL A 39 8.22 -3.01 -13.36
N SER A 40 8.72 -2.33 -12.32
CA SER A 40 9.65 -2.94 -11.34
C SER A 40 9.08 -4.24 -10.77
N ASP A 41 9.87 -5.31 -10.87
CA ASP A 41 9.55 -6.67 -10.42
C ASP A 41 8.21 -7.26 -10.92
N GLU A 42 7.61 -6.67 -11.96
CA GLU A 42 6.30 -7.05 -12.47
C GLU A 42 6.28 -8.50 -12.98
N ASN A 43 7.39 -8.94 -13.57
CA ASN A 43 7.55 -10.32 -14.04
C ASN A 43 7.52 -11.34 -12.90
N MET A 44 8.06 -11.02 -11.72
CA MET A 44 8.04 -11.91 -10.57
C MET A 44 6.66 -11.98 -9.93
N HIS A 45 5.98 -10.84 -9.84
CA HIS A 45 4.59 -10.77 -9.39
C HIS A 45 3.62 -11.44 -10.38
N TYR A 46 3.90 -11.39 -11.68
CA TYR A 46 3.16 -12.13 -12.70
C TYR A 46 3.21 -13.64 -12.44
N LEU A 47 4.42 -14.20 -12.26
CA LEU A 47 4.58 -15.63 -11.98
C LEU A 47 3.84 -16.04 -10.70
N ARG A 48 3.92 -15.22 -9.63
CA ARG A 48 3.20 -15.50 -8.39
C ARG A 48 1.69 -15.45 -8.56
N ALA A 49 1.15 -14.40 -9.19
CA ALA A 49 -0.29 -14.28 -9.42
C ALA A 49 -0.83 -15.38 -10.34
N TYR A 50 -0.06 -15.80 -11.35
CA TYR A 50 -0.41 -16.92 -12.21
C TYR A 50 -0.46 -18.24 -11.43
N ALA A 51 0.53 -18.51 -10.58
CA ALA A 51 0.54 -19.69 -9.71
C ALA A 51 -0.74 -19.78 -8.86
N LEU A 52 -1.12 -18.66 -8.25
CA LEU A 52 -2.30 -18.56 -7.41
C LEU A 52 -3.58 -18.75 -8.23
N ALA A 53 -3.61 -18.28 -9.48
CA ALA A 53 -4.75 -18.48 -10.39
C ALA A 53 -4.93 -19.97 -10.76
N ASP A 54 -3.83 -20.72 -10.83
CA ASP A 54 -3.82 -22.18 -10.99
C ASP A 54 -4.08 -22.94 -9.66
N GLY A 55 -4.35 -22.24 -8.56
CA GLY A 55 -4.56 -22.84 -7.24
C GLY A 55 -3.28 -23.34 -6.55
N ARG A 56 -2.10 -22.95 -7.04
CA ARG A 56 -0.80 -23.36 -6.51
C ARG A 56 -0.27 -22.37 -5.48
N LEU A 57 -0.24 -22.79 -4.22
CA LEU A 57 0.31 -22.02 -3.10
C LEU A 57 1.80 -22.29 -2.84
N GLU A 58 2.38 -23.25 -3.56
CA GLU A 58 3.73 -23.80 -3.34
C GLU A 58 4.82 -22.73 -3.21
N SER A 59 5.75 -22.96 -2.27
CA SER A 59 6.83 -22.02 -1.93
C SER A 59 8.24 -22.50 -2.25
N LYS A 60 8.46 -23.82 -2.31
CA LYS A 60 9.79 -24.43 -2.52
C LYS A 60 10.03 -24.89 -3.95
N ARG A 61 9.00 -25.41 -4.61
CA ARG A 61 9.03 -25.80 -6.02
C ARG A 61 7.91 -25.05 -6.70
N CYS A 62 8.24 -24.44 -7.83
CA CYS A 62 7.34 -23.55 -8.52
C CYS A 62 7.04 -24.09 -9.91
N THR A 63 5.78 -24.45 -10.14
CA THR A 63 5.33 -25.09 -11.38
C THR A 63 4.42 -24.15 -12.16
N TYR A 64 4.82 -23.81 -13.38
CA TYR A 64 4.05 -22.98 -14.30
C TYR A 64 4.16 -23.52 -15.73
N PRO A 65 3.24 -23.16 -16.65
CA PRO A 65 3.44 -23.43 -18.07
C PRO A 65 4.77 -22.86 -18.59
N ALA A 66 5.45 -23.60 -19.47
CA ALA A 66 6.75 -23.21 -20.02
C ALA A 66 6.71 -21.82 -20.68
N ASP A 67 5.63 -21.49 -21.40
CA ASP A 67 5.42 -20.19 -22.05
C ASP A 67 5.32 -19.04 -21.04
N VAL A 68 4.66 -19.27 -19.89
CA VAL A 68 4.51 -18.26 -18.83
C VAL A 68 5.87 -17.94 -18.20
N ASN A 69 6.66 -18.98 -17.90
CA ASN A 69 8.01 -18.81 -17.36
C ASN A 69 8.96 -18.16 -18.37
N GLY A 70 8.90 -18.59 -19.63
CA GLY A 70 9.68 -17.99 -20.72
C GLY A 70 9.33 -16.53 -20.93
N ARG A 71 8.05 -16.18 -20.86
CA ARG A 71 7.58 -14.79 -20.94
C ARG A 71 8.11 -13.92 -19.81
N ALA A 72 8.00 -14.38 -18.56
CA ALA A 72 8.51 -13.63 -17.40
C ALA A 72 10.05 -13.45 -17.44
N SER A 73 10.77 -14.45 -17.97
CA SER A 73 12.23 -14.42 -18.08
C SER A 73 12.72 -13.53 -19.22
N SER A 74 11.90 -13.31 -20.27
CA SER A 74 12.28 -12.51 -21.45
C SER A 74 12.66 -11.06 -21.12
N VAL A 75 12.15 -10.53 -20.00
CA VAL A 75 12.47 -9.18 -19.49
C VAL A 75 13.95 -9.03 -19.17
N TYR A 76 14.60 -10.08 -18.65
CA TYR A 76 16.03 -10.07 -18.34
C TYR A 76 16.93 -9.98 -19.57
N HIS A 77 16.40 -10.35 -20.74
CA HIS A 77 17.10 -10.26 -22.02
C HIS A 77 16.76 -8.96 -22.77
N GLY A 78 16.08 -8.00 -22.13
CA GLY A 78 15.65 -6.75 -22.74
C GLY A 78 14.52 -6.91 -23.76
N ASN A 79 13.93 -8.10 -23.87
CA ASN A 79 12.85 -8.38 -24.82
C ASN A 79 11.50 -7.97 -24.23
N ILE A 80 11.30 -6.66 -24.13
CA ILE A 80 10.06 -6.07 -23.68
C ILE A 80 9.14 -5.95 -24.89
N SER A 81 8.22 -6.91 -25.07
CA SER A 81 7.29 -6.92 -26.20
C SER A 81 5.85 -6.65 -25.78
N ALA A 82 5.04 -6.10 -26.68
CA ALA A 82 3.59 -6.00 -26.53
C ALA A 82 2.90 -7.15 -27.29
N ASP A 83 3.41 -8.38 -27.14
CA ASP A 83 2.84 -9.55 -27.82
C ASP A 83 1.63 -10.10 -27.04
N TYR A 84 0.45 -9.97 -27.66
CA TYR A 84 -0.82 -10.50 -27.16
C TYR A 84 -1.25 -11.80 -27.83
N SER A 85 -0.48 -12.32 -28.79
CA SER A 85 -0.88 -13.44 -29.63
C SER A 85 -0.37 -14.79 -29.14
N ARG A 86 0.75 -14.81 -28.40
CA ARG A 86 1.43 -16.06 -28.03
C ARG A 86 0.59 -16.94 -27.09
N PRO A 87 0.07 -18.09 -27.58
CA PRO A 87 -0.76 -18.99 -26.78
C PRO A 87 0.04 -19.62 -25.65
N ILE A 88 -0.65 -20.11 -24.61
CA ILE A 88 -0.05 -20.84 -23.50
C ILE A 88 -0.38 -22.32 -23.65
N ASN A 89 0.64 -23.16 -23.78
CA ASN A 89 0.46 -24.60 -23.63
C ASN A 89 0.36 -24.97 -22.13
N ARG A 90 -0.87 -25.11 -21.62
CA ARG A 90 -1.12 -25.35 -20.19
C ARG A 90 -0.78 -26.77 -19.72
N SER A 91 -0.61 -27.72 -20.65
CA SER A 91 -0.14 -29.08 -20.33
C SER A 91 1.38 -29.18 -20.21
N ASP A 92 2.14 -28.29 -20.85
CA ASP A 92 3.60 -28.25 -20.76
C ASP A 92 4.04 -27.48 -19.50
N LEU A 93 4.01 -28.17 -18.37
CA LEU A 93 4.39 -27.63 -17.08
C LEU A 93 5.89 -27.78 -16.84
N LYS A 94 6.55 -26.68 -16.47
CA LYS A 94 7.93 -26.68 -15.99
C LYS A 94 7.97 -26.38 -14.51
N THR A 95 8.61 -27.27 -13.75
CA THR A 95 8.88 -27.07 -12.33
C THR A 95 10.29 -26.53 -12.15
N THR A 96 10.41 -25.40 -11.45
CA THR A 96 11.69 -24.80 -11.09
C THR A 96 12.00 -25.13 -9.63
N SER A 97 13.25 -25.53 -9.36
CA SER A 97 13.73 -25.87 -8.01
C SER A 97 13.92 -24.65 -7.10
N LYS A 98 14.03 -23.45 -7.68
CA LYS A 98 14.09 -22.17 -6.96
C LYS A 98 12.96 -21.28 -7.44
N CYS A 99 12.04 -21.00 -6.53
CA CYS A 99 10.97 -20.04 -6.70
C CYS A 99 11.51 -18.60 -6.75
N ASN A 100 10.75 -17.69 -7.36
CA ASN A 100 11.11 -16.28 -7.40
C ASN A 100 10.89 -15.55 -6.06
N SER A 101 11.40 -14.33 -5.97
CA SER A 101 11.31 -13.48 -4.76
C SER A 101 9.87 -13.16 -4.35
N ALA A 102 8.92 -13.12 -5.28
CA ALA A 102 7.53 -12.77 -4.97
C ALA A 102 6.76 -13.89 -4.24
N VAL A 103 7.31 -15.10 -4.18
CA VAL A 103 6.66 -16.24 -3.53
C VAL A 103 6.59 -16.09 -2.01
N GLY A 104 7.49 -15.29 -1.42
CA GLY A 104 7.45 -14.92 -0.01
C GLY A 104 6.28 -14.02 0.39
N TYR A 105 5.63 -13.34 -0.57
CA TYR A 105 4.47 -12.51 -0.29
C TYR A 105 3.23 -13.36 -0.04
N ALA A 106 2.42 -12.93 0.93
CA ALA A 106 1.13 -13.54 1.23
C ALA A 106 0.19 -13.48 -0.01
N PRO A 107 -0.60 -14.51 -0.30
CA PRO A 107 -1.46 -14.57 -1.48
C PRO A 107 -2.41 -13.37 -1.62
N ILE A 108 -2.82 -12.79 -0.49
CA ILE A 108 -3.69 -11.60 -0.45
C ILE A 108 -3.09 -10.41 -1.24
N MET A 109 -1.76 -10.28 -1.27
CA MET A 109 -1.04 -9.24 -2.01
C MET A 109 -1.27 -9.33 -3.53
N HIS A 110 -1.59 -10.52 -4.01
CA HIS A 110 -1.79 -10.83 -5.42
C HIS A 110 -3.23 -11.10 -5.80
N ALA A 111 -4.18 -10.95 -4.86
CA ALA A 111 -5.58 -11.33 -5.08
C ALA A 111 -6.22 -10.61 -6.29
N PRO A 112 -6.05 -9.29 -6.49
CA PRO A 112 -6.61 -8.60 -7.66
C PRO A 112 -6.08 -9.14 -8.99
N GLN A 113 -4.75 -9.27 -9.11
CA GLN A 113 -4.06 -9.73 -10.31
C GLN A 113 -4.42 -11.19 -10.61
N THR A 114 -4.47 -12.02 -9.56
CA THR A 114 -4.87 -13.43 -9.63
C THR A 114 -6.26 -13.59 -10.20
N LEU A 115 -7.22 -12.76 -9.75
CA LEU A 115 -8.58 -12.77 -10.29
C LEU A 115 -8.60 -12.43 -11.79
N GLY A 116 -7.84 -11.42 -12.22
CA GLY A 116 -7.73 -11.07 -13.64
C GLY A 116 -7.13 -12.20 -14.48
N ILE A 117 -6.03 -12.79 -14.02
CA ILE A 117 -5.38 -13.91 -14.71
C ILE A 117 -6.30 -15.14 -14.76
N PHE A 118 -7.00 -15.44 -13.67
CA PHE A 118 -7.98 -16.53 -13.62
C PHE A 118 -9.07 -16.34 -14.68
N ILE A 119 -9.64 -15.13 -14.79
CA ILE A 119 -10.63 -14.82 -15.83
C ILE A 119 -10.04 -15.02 -17.23
N ALA A 120 -8.82 -14.55 -17.48
CA ALA A 120 -8.16 -14.76 -18.78
C ALA A 120 -7.94 -16.25 -19.08
N ASN A 121 -7.62 -17.07 -18.06
CA ASN A 121 -7.43 -18.51 -18.21
C ASN A 121 -8.72 -19.24 -18.57
N ILE A 122 -9.89 -18.81 -18.11
CA ILE A 122 -11.20 -19.39 -18.49
C ILE A 122 -11.39 -19.35 -20.02
N PHE A 123 -10.93 -18.29 -20.68
CA PHE A 123 -11.05 -18.11 -22.13
C PHE A 123 -9.81 -18.58 -22.91
N ASN A 124 -8.93 -19.38 -22.29
CA ASN A 124 -7.66 -19.81 -22.86
C ASN A 124 -6.75 -18.66 -23.34
N GLY A 125 -6.76 -17.53 -22.61
CA GLY A 125 -5.98 -16.35 -22.95
C GLY A 125 -4.48 -16.64 -23.16
N SER A 126 -3.88 -15.88 -24.07
CA SER A 126 -2.44 -15.86 -24.35
C SER A 126 -1.64 -15.29 -23.17
N THR A 127 -0.31 -15.38 -23.24
CA THR A 127 0.58 -14.77 -22.23
C THR A 127 0.37 -13.25 -22.09
N GLY A 128 0.08 -12.54 -23.18
CA GLY A 128 -0.20 -11.11 -23.13
C GLY A 128 -1.59 -10.78 -22.57
N LEU A 129 -2.60 -11.61 -22.85
CA LEU A 129 -3.95 -11.42 -22.32
C LEU A 129 -4.01 -11.66 -20.81
N THR A 130 -3.32 -12.68 -20.29
CA THR A 130 -3.25 -12.92 -18.84
C THR A 130 -2.60 -11.74 -18.11
N ILE A 131 -1.52 -11.18 -18.67
CA ILE A 131 -0.88 -9.97 -18.13
C ILE A 131 -1.86 -8.78 -18.14
N LEU A 132 -2.51 -8.52 -19.27
CA LEU A 132 -3.43 -7.39 -19.41
C LEU A 132 -4.63 -7.51 -18.46
N PHE A 133 -5.28 -8.66 -18.40
CA PHE A 133 -6.41 -8.86 -17.50
C PHE A 133 -5.99 -8.73 -16.03
N GLY A 134 -4.80 -9.24 -15.66
CA GLY A 134 -4.25 -9.03 -14.33
C GLY A 134 -4.00 -7.55 -14.02
N ARG A 135 -3.44 -6.77 -14.97
CA ARG A 135 -3.26 -5.31 -14.83
C ARG A 135 -4.59 -4.58 -14.67
N ILE A 136 -5.58 -4.89 -15.50
CA ILE A 136 -6.92 -4.26 -15.44
C ILE A 136 -7.62 -4.60 -14.13
N ALA A 137 -7.56 -5.85 -13.67
CA ALA A 137 -8.15 -6.24 -12.39
C ALA A 137 -7.47 -5.52 -11.21
N ASN A 138 -6.14 -5.36 -11.24
CA ASN A 138 -5.40 -4.61 -10.22
C ASN A 138 -5.78 -3.13 -10.21
N LEU A 139 -5.89 -2.52 -11.40
CA LEU A 139 -6.31 -1.13 -11.57
C LEU A 139 -7.72 -0.89 -11.04
N LEU A 140 -8.67 -1.75 -11.43
CA LEU A 140 -10.06 -1.64 -10.98
C LEU A 140 -10.16 -1.80 -9.46
N PHE A 141 -9.43 -2.76 -8.88
CA PHE A 141 -9.38 -2.93 -7.43
C PHE A 141 -8.85 -1.68 -6.73
N TYR A 142 -7.74 -1.11 -7.21
CA TYR A 142 -7.18 0.13 -6.66
C TYR A 142 -8.17 1.29 -6.77
N ALA A 143 -8.67 1.55 -7.98
CA ALA A 143 -9.54 2.67 -8.28
C ALA A 143 -10.84 2.61 -7.47
N LEU A 144 -11.48 1.45 -7.38
CA LEU A 144 -12.70 1.28 -6.59
C LEU A 144 -12.43 1.38 -5.09
N SER A 145 -11.37 0.73 -4.59
CA SER A 145 -11.06 0.76 -3.16
C SER A 145 -10.76 2.18 -2.69
N VAL A 146 -9.87 2.89 -3.39
CA VAL A 146 -9.49 4.26 -3.02
C VAL A 146 -10.67 5.23 -3.22
N PHE A 147 -11.51 5.04 -4.25
CA PHE A 147 -12.76 5.79 -4.40
C PHE A 147 -13.66 5.68 -3.16
N PHE A 148 -13.91 4.45 -2.68
CA PHE A 148 -14.73 4.26 -1.48
C PHE A 148 -14.07 4.79 -0.22
N ILE A 149 -12.74 4.71 -0.12
CA ILE A 149 -11.98 5.29 1.00
C ILE A 149 -12.11 6.82 1.01
N ILE A 150 -11.96 7.50 -0.13
CA ILE A 150 -12.13 8.96 -0.24
C ILE A 150 -13.57 9.35 0.12
N LYS A 151 -14.55 8.54 -0.30
CA LYS A 151 -15.96 8.78 0.07
C LYS A 151 -16.19 8.61 1.58
N TRP A 152 -15.48 7.68 2.21
CA TRP A 152 -15.64 7.31 3.61
C TRP A 152 -14.85 8.20 4.59
N VAL A 153 -13.69 8.72 4.20
CA VAL A 153 -12.89 9.59 5.06
C VAL A 153 -13.61 10.92 5.29
N ARG A 154 -13.64 11.37 6.56
CA ARG A 154 -14.37 12.57 6.97
C ARG A 154 -13.64 13.86 6.62
N ILE A 155 -12.31 13.83 6.63
CA ILE A 155 -11.43 14.99 6.43
C ILE A 155 -10.30 14.65 5.46
N GLY A 156 -9.79 15.64 4.76
CA GLY A 156 -8.64 15.50 3.86
C GLY A 156 -8.94 14.77 2.55
N LYS A 157 -10.19 14.76 2.08
CA LYS A 157 -10.59 14.02 0.87
C LYS A 157 -9.75 14.35 -0.36
N TRP A 158 -9.40 15.63 -0.53
CA TRP A 158 -8.51 16.07 -1.61
C TRP A 158 -7.09 15.55 -1.46
N VAL A 159 -6.58 15.42 -0.23
CA VAL A 159 -5.25 14.83 0.02
C VAL A 159 -5.25 13.37 -0.42
N PHE A 160 -6.28 12.59 -0.06
CA PHE A 160 -6.41 11.21 -0.53
C PHE A 160 -6.51 11.13 -2.05
N ALA A 161 -7.29 12.01 -2.68
CA ALA A 161 -7.43 12.05 -4.13
C ALA A 161 -6.10 12.39 -4.84
N VAL A 162 -5.38 13.42 -4.38
CA VAL A 162 -4.10 13.83 -4.98
C VAL A 162 -3.02 12.77 -4.76
N VAL A 163 -2.89 12.24 -3.54
CA VAL A 163 -1.91 11.19 -3.24
C VAL A 163 -2.21 9.93 -4.04
N GLY A 164 -3.48 9.54 -4.15
CA GLY A 164 -3.87 8.38 -4.94
C GLY A 164 -3.69 8.56 -6.47
N LEU A 165 -3.68 9.81 -6.95
CA LEU A 165 -3.43 10.15 -8.35
C LEU A 165 -1.97 10.43 -8.67
N LEU A 166 -1.04 10.29 -7.70
CA LEU A 166 0.38 10.42 -8.00
C LEU A 166 0.75 9.48 -9.17
N PRO A 167 1.56 9.93 -10.14
CA PRO A 167 1.86 9.14 -11.34
C PRO A 167 2.34 7.73 -11.03
N LEU A 168 3.22 7.57 -10.04
CA LEU A 168 3.69 6.26 -9.57
C LEU A 168 2.54 5.38 -9.04
N MET A 169 1.59 5.94 -8.29
CA MET A 169 0.46 5.18 -7.75
C MET A 169 -0.42 4.61 -8.86
N VAL A 170 -0.75 5.42 -9.86
CA VAL A 170 -1.53 5.00 -11.02
C VAL A 170 -0.76 4.01 -11.88
N HIS A 171 0.54 4.22 -12.07
CA HIS A 171 1.41 3.32 -12.82
C HIS A 171 1.51 1.93 -12.16
N LEU A 172 1.69 1.87 -10.83
CA LEU A 172 1.68 0.62 -10.07
C LEU A 172 0.29 -0.05 -10.12
N ALA A 173 -0.79 0.74 -9.99
CA ALA A 173 -2.16 0.23 -10.13
C ALA A 173 -2.42 -0.41 -11.49
N ALA A 174 -1.84 0.13 -12.55
CA ALA A 174 -1.93 -0.38 -13.92
C ALA A 174 -0.89 -1.46 -14.26
N SER A 175 -0.24 -2.05 -13.25
CA SER A 175 0.76 -3.11 -13.37
C SER A 175 0.33 -4.37 -12.62
N LEU A 176 1.13 -5.44 -12.66
CA LEU A 176 0.95 -6.62 -11.79
C LEU A 176 1.61 -6.47 -10.41
N SER A 177 2.04 -5.27 -10.02
CA SER A 177 2.66 -5.01 -8.71
C SER A 177 1.74 -5.36 -7.54
N SER A 178 2.28 -6.03 -6.53
CA SER A 178 1.61 -6.32 -5.27
C SER A 178 1.45 -5.09 -4.37
N ASP A 179 2.18 -4.01 -4.63
CA ASP A 179 2.13 -2.79 -3.82
C ASP A 179 0.75 -2.14 -3.84
N VAL A 180 -0.11 -2.47 -4.82
CA VAL A 180 -1.50 -2.01 -4.84
C VAL A 180 -2.27 -2.41 -3.58
N MET A 181 -2.16 -3.67 -3.15
CA MET A 181 -2.81 -4.12 -1.91
C MET A 181 -2.23 -3.41 -0.68
N THR A 182 -0.91 -3.19 -0.68
CA THR A 182 -0.22 -2.40 0.35
C THR A 182 -0.77 -0.98 0.42
N ASN A 183 -0.83 -0.28 -0.71
CA ASN A 183 -1.29 1.09 -0.79
C ASN A 183 -2.75 1.22 -0.32
N VAL A 184 -3.63 0.30 -0.73
CA VAL A 184 -5.02 0.28 -0.26
C VAL A 184 -5.09 0.08 1.26
N ALA A 185 -4.29 -0.83 1.83
CA ALA A 185 -4.23 -1.03 3.28
C ALA A 185 -3.75 0.23 4.02
N ILE A 186 -2.77 0.95 3.47
CA ILE A 186 -2.27 2.23 3.99
C ILE A 186 -3.38 3.30 3.95
N PHE A 187 -4.05 3.47 2.81
CA PHE A 187 -5.19 4.38 2.70
C PHE A 187 -6.30 4.04 3.71
N LEU A 188 -6.59 2.75 3.91
CA LEU A 188 -7.60 2.30 4.87
C LEU A 188 -7.24 2.65 6.32
N ILE A 189 -6.02 2.34 6.77
CA ILE A 189 -5.63 2.65 8.17
C ILE A 189 -5.57 4.15 8.41
N THR A 190 -5.10 4.93 7.43
CA THR A 190 -5.05 6.39 7.53
C THR A 190 -6.47 6.97 7.61
N ALA A 191 -7.38 6.54 6.72
CA ALA A 191 -8.77 7.00 6.75
C ALA A 191 -9.49 6.59 8.04
N LEU A 192 -9.29 5.35 8.51
CA LEU A 192 -9.87 4.88 9.77
C LEU A 192 -9.37 5.72 10.95
N THR A 193 -8.06 5.97 11.01
CA THR A 193 -7.44 6.75 12.08
C THR A 193 -8.02 8.17 12.09
N LEU A 194 -8.07 8.87 10.95
CA LEU A 194 -8.65 10.21 10.84
C LEU A 194 -10.15 10.24 11.22
N ASN A 195 -10.89 9.21 10.82
CA ASN A 195 -12.31 9.07 11.17
C ASN A 195 -12.51 8.87 12.69
N LEU A 196 -11.64 8.11 13.35
CA LEU A 196 -11.66 7.93 14.80
C LEU A 196 -11.25 9.23 15.53
N TYR A 197 -10.25 9.95 15.04
CA TYR A 197 -9.85 11.24 15.61
C TYR A 197 -10.98 12.26 15.63
N THR A 198 -11.75 12.34 14.56
CA THR A 198 -12.87 13.28 14.42
C THR A 198 -14.16 12.77 15.08
N GLN A 199 -14.15 11.55 15.65
CA GLN A 199 -15.31 10.98 16.30
C GLN A 199 -15.47 11.52 17.72
N GLU A 200 -16.72 11.85 18.08
CA GLU A 200 -17.10 12.29 19.42
C GLU A 200 -17.60 11.15 20.30
N THR A 201 -18.20 10.12 19.69
CA THR A 201 -18.74 8.96 20.40
C THR A 201 -17.66 7.90 20.70
N PRO A 202 -17.86 7.05 21.72
CA PRO A 202 -16.96 5.91 21.97
C PRO A 202 -16.78 4.97 20.78
N ILE A 203 -15.64 4.28 20.71
CA ILE A 203 -15.33 3.34 19.64
C ILE A 203 -16.30 2.14 19.64
N ARG A 204 -16.87 1.83 18.47
CA ARG A 204 -17.82 0.73 18.31
C ARG A 204 -17.07 -0.59 18.11
N ARG A 205 -17.68 -1.72 18.52
CA ARG A 205 -17.11 -3.06 18.31
C ARG A 205 -16.78 -3.36 16.84
N LYS A 206 -17.62 -2.90 15.89
CA LYS A 206 -17.36 -3.03 14.45
C LYS A 206 -16.10 -2.27 14.01
N GLN A 207 -15.82 -1.10 14.60
CA GLN A 207 -14.62 -0.32 14.29
C GLN A 207 -13.37 -0.98 14.88
N VAL A 208 -13.47 -1.55 16.09
CA VAL A 208 -12.39 -2.37 16.68
C VAL A 208 -12.09 -3.57 15.79
N ALA A 209 -13.11 -4.34 15.39
CA ALA A 209 -12.92 -5.48 14.50
C ALA A 209 -12.30 -5.08 13.15
N GLY A 210 -12.77 -3.96 12.56
CA GLY A 210 -12.19 -3.40 11.34
C GLY A 210 -10.72 -3.00 11.51
N LEU A 211 -10.37 -2.36 12.63
CA LEU A 211 -8.99 -1.99 12.96
C LEU A 211 -8.09 -3.23 13.06
N LEU A 212 -8.53 -4.26 13.78
CA LEU A 212 -7.78 -5.52 13.92
C LEU A 212 -7.60 -6.22 12.57
N ALA A 213 -8.63 -6.22 11.72
CA ALA A 213 -8.55 -6.77 10.37
C ALA A 213 -7.55 -5.98 9.49
N ILE A 214 -7.55 -4.65 9.57
CA ILE A 214 -6.58 -3.80 8.86
C ILE A 214 -5.17 -4.02 9.40
N ALA A 215 -5.00 -4.21 10.71
CA ALA A 215 -3.70 -4.52 11.31
C ALA A 215 -3.12 -5.84 10.76
N ALA A 216 -3.94 -6.90 10.68
CA ALA A 216 -3.55 -8.14 10.02
C ALA A 216 -3.17 -7.90 8.54
N LEU A 217 -3.98 -7.13 7.80
CA LEU A 217 -3.72 -6.83 6.40
C LEU A 217 -2.41 -6.05 6.19
N LEU A 218 -2.12 -5.04 7.02
CA LEU A 218 -0.86 -4.29 6.98
C LEU A 218 0.33 -5.23 7.19
N ALA A 219 0.24 -6.13 8.16
CA ALA A 219 1.30 -7.08 8.45
C ALA A 219 1.53 -8.07 7.27
N LEU A 220 0.44 -8.61 6.70
CA LEU A 220 0.49 -9.53 5.56
C LEU A 220 0.97 -8.89 4.25
N THR A 221 0.80 -7.56 4.13
CA THR A 221 1.25 -6.83 2.94
C THR A 221 2.74 -6.52 3.01
N LYS A 222 3.21 -5.85 4.06
CA LYS A 222 4.63 -5.72 4.40
C LYS A 222 4.79 -5.63 5.92
N ALA A 223 5.67 -6.43 6.51
CA ALA A 223 5.87 -6.45 7.96
C ALA A 223 6.21 -5.06 8.55
N VAL A 224 6.94 -4.23 7.81
CA VAL A 224 7.31 -2.86 8.20
C VAL A 224 6.08 -1.94 8.35
N ASN A 225 4.98 -2.23 7.66
CA ASN A 225 3.74 -1.44 7.73
C ASN A 225 3.08 -1.52 9.12
N GLY A 226 3.50 -2.44 10.00
CA GLY A 226 3.08 -2.43 11.41
C GLY A 226 3.38 -1.10 12.12
N LEU A 227 4.39 -0.35 11.66
CA LEU A 227 4.69 1.00 12.16
C LEU A 227 3.54 2.00 11.92
N LEU A 228 2.68 1.76 10.93
CA LEU A 228 1.52 2.61 10.64
C LEU A 228 0.38 2.44 11.66
N LEU A 229 0.51 1.51 12.62
CA LEU A 229 -0.37 1.43 13.79
C LEU A 229 0.06 2.39 14.90
N PHE A 230 1.25 2.99 14.82
CA PHE A 230 1.76 3.93 15.83
C PHE A 230 0.83 5.14 16.08
N PRO A 231 0.20 5.76 15.07
CA PRO A 231 -0.74 6.86 15.28
C PRO A 231 -1.93 6.52 16.20
N LEU A 232 -2.24 5.23 16.40
CA LEU A 232 -3.29 4.77 17.32
C LEU A 232 -2.96 5.10 18.79
N LEU A 233 -1.67 5.26 19.14
CA LEU A 233 -1.21 5.71 20.45
C LEU A 233 -1.71 7.10 20.80
N PHE A 234 -1.99 7.92 19.80
CA PHE A 234 -2.41 9.31 20.00
C PHE A 234 -3.94 9.49 19.92
N LEU A 235 -4.70 8.39 19.74
CA LEU A 235 -6.16 8.45 19.70
C LEU A 235 -6.75 9.14 20.95
N PRO A 236 -7.78 10.00 20.77
CA PRO A 236 -8.40 10.75 21.87
C PRO A 236 -8.96 9.86 22.97
N GLY A 237 -8.73 10.23 24.24
CA GLY A 237 -9.22 9.49 25.40
C GLY A 237 -10.75 9.29 25.44
N ARG A 238 -11.52 10.24 24.89
CA ARG A 238 -13.00 10.19 24.79
C ARG A 238 -13.53 8.96 24.03
N LEU A 239 -12.72 8.34 23.18
CA LEU A 239 -13.12 7.16 22.42
C LEU A 239 -13.19 5.90 23.29
N PHE A 240 -12.56 5.93 24.47
CA PHE A 240 -12.33 4.75 25.29
C PHE A 240 -13.11 4.83 26.60
N ILE A 241 -13.59 3.67 27.05
CA ILE A 241 -14.31 3.55 28.32
C ILE A 241 -13.34 3.85 29.48
N PRO A 242 -13.72 4.70 30.46
CA PRO A 242 -12.93 4.96 31.65
C PRO A 242 -12.68 3.68 32.47
N ASN A 243 -11.52 3.59 33.13
CA ASN A 243 -11.17 2.42 33.95
C ASN A 243 -12.15 2.18 35.11
N THR A 244 -12.80 3.24 35.61
CA THR A 244 -13.79 3.19 36.69
C THR A 244 -15.06 2.42 36.31
N GLU A 245 -15.47 2.50 35.04
CA GLU A 245 -16.67 1.86 34.49
C GLU A 245 -16.44 0.40 34.08
N LEU A 246 -15.19 -0.09 34.10
CA LEU A 246 -14.90 -1.51 33.85
C LEU A 246 -15.25 -2.35 35.10
N SER A 247 -16.40 -3.01 35.05
CA SER A 247 -16.95 -3.80 36.17
C SER A 247 -16.08 -4.97 36.61
N LYS A 248 -15.33 -5.60 35.68
CA LYS A 248 -14.50 -6.79 35.93
C LYS A 248 -13.07 -6.48 36.41
N LEU A 249 -12.72 -5.21 36.61
CA LEU A 249 -11.34 -4.80 36.84
C LEU A 249 -11.02 -4.63 38.34
N PRO A 250 -9.88 -5.16 38.85
CA PRO A 250 -9.41 -4.94 40.22
C PRO A 250 -9.33 -3.46 40.60
N SER A 251 -9.62 -3.14 41.86
CA SER A 251 -9.63 -1.76 42.39
C SER A 251 -8.31 -1.01 42.22
N LEU A 252 -7.18 -1.72 42.27
CA LEU A 252 -5.84 -1.18 42.02
C LEU A 252 -5.67 -0.68 40.58
N LEU A 253 -6.18 -1.43 39.59
CA LEU A 253 -6.07 -1.10 38.17
C LEU A 253 -7.03 0.03 37.76
N LYS A 254 -8.12 0.24 38.51
CA LYS A 254 -9.03 1.37 38.30
C LYS A 254 -8.38 2.74 38.55
N LYS A 255 -7.34 2.80 39.40
CA LYS A 255 -6.63 4.04 39.76
C LYS A 255 -5.55 4.45 38.74
N LEU A 256 -5.31 3.65 37.70
CA LEU A 256 -4.28 3.96 36.71
C LEU A 256 -4.65 5.21 35.90
N PRO A 257 -3.67 6.10 35.61
CA PRO A 257 -3.91 7.36 34.89
C PRO A 257 -4.15 7.16 33.39
N PHE A 258 -3.88 5.96 32.85
CA PHE A 258 -4.05 5.64 31.43
C PHE A 258 -5.21 4.68 31.19
N SER A 259 -5.89 4.81 30.04
CA SER A 259 -7.03 3.93 29.67
C SER A 259 -6.55 2.53 29.30
N LEU A 260 -6.91 1.52 30.10
CA LEU A 260 -6.58 0.12 29.83
C LEU A 260 -7.24 -0.40 28.55
N HIS A 261 -8.44 0.09 28.25
CA HIS A 261 -9.15 -0.26 27.02
C HIS A 261 -8.36 0.16 25.76
N LYS A 262 -7.73 1.35 25.79
CA LYS A 262 -6.87 1.82 24.70
C LYS A 262 -5.64 0.93 24.51
N TRP A 263 -4.94 0.60 25.59
CA TRP A 263 -3.76 -0.26 25.52
C TRP A 263 -4.12 -1.69 25.11
N ALA A 264 -5.26 -2.22 25.55
CA ALA A 264 -5.76 -3.51 25.10
C ALA A 264 -6.05 -3.53 23.59
N LEU A 265 -6.59 -2.43 23.03
CA LEU A 265 -6.78 -2.30 21.59
C LEU A 265 -5.46 -2.31 20.82
N ILE A 266 -4.47 -1.53 21.28
CA ILE A 266 -3.15 -1.42 20.62
C ILE A 266 -2.39 -2.74 20.72
N ALA A 267 -2.35 -3.34 21.91
CA ALA A 267 -1.74 -4.65 22.11
C ALA A 267 -2.45 -5.72 21.26
N GLY A 268 -3.79 -5.69 21.21
CA GLY A 268 -4.58 -6.57 20.35
C GLY A 268 -4.23 -6.43 18.88
N ALA A 269 -4.08 -5.20 18.37
CA ALA A 269 -3.67 -4.95 16.99
C ALA A 269 -2.26 -5.47 16.70
N GLY A 270 -1.32 -5.28 17.63
CA GLY A 270 0.04 -5.85 17.54
C GLY A 270 0.05 -7.38 17.55
N ILE A 271 -0.70 -8.00 18.45
CA ILE A 271 -0.83 -9.47 18.54
C ILE A 271 -1.44 -10.03 17.26
N VAL A 272 -2.50 -9.42 16.73
CA VAL A 272 -3.15 -9.85 15.49
C VAL A 272 -2.19 -9.73 14.31
N SER A 273 -1.43 -8.65 14.22
CA SER A 273 -0.41 -8.44 13.18
C SER A 273 0.67 -9.52 13.25
N LEU A 274 1.19 -9.80 14.46
CA LEU A 274 2.20 -10.83 14.68
C LEU A 274 1.66 -12.23 14.38
N ALA A 275 0.44 -12.53 14.83
CA ALA A 275 -0.21 -13.82 14.56
C ALA A 275 -0.39 -14.03 13.05
N ALA A 276 -0.82 -13.02 12.31
CA ALA A 276 -0.97 -13.09 10.85
C ALA A 276 0.38 -13.39 10.17
N LEU A 277 1.47 -12.74 10.59
CA LEU A 277 2.82 -13.01 10.09
C LEU A 277 3.29 -14.41 10.42
N LEU A 278 3.10 -14.88 11.65
CA LEU A 278 3.52 -16.23 12.09
C LEU A 278 2.73 -17.32 11.36
N ILE A 279 1.42 -17.12 11.15
CA ILE A 279 0.59 -18.02 10.34
C ILE A 279 1.13 -18.07 8.91
N TRP A 280 1.40 -16.91 8.31
CA TRP A 280 1.95 -16.86 6.95
C TRP A 280 3.34 -17.51 6.87
N GLN A 281 4.21 -17.27 7.84
CA GLN A 281 5.54 -17.88 7.91
C GLN A 281 5.44 -19.41 7.95
N LYS A 282 4.50 -19.94 8.72
CA LYS A 282 4.26 -21.39 8.82
C LYS A 282 3.74 -21.98 7.51
N ILE A 283 2.90 -21.25 6.77
CA ILE A 283 2.39 -21.68 5.46
C ILE A 283 3.50 -21.59 4.39
N TYR A 284 4.27 -20.52 4.41
CA TYR A 284 5.36 -20.28 3.46
C TYR A 284 6.54 -21.26 3.68
N ASP A 285 6.76 -21.72 4.91
CA ASP A 285 7.82 -22.67 5.27
C ASP A 285 9.22 -22.16 4.89
N GLY A 286 9.47 -20.89 5.24
CA GLY A 286 10.71 -20.17 5.00
C GLY A 286 10.80 -18.89 5.83
N ALA A 287 11.99 -18.29 5.87
CA ALA A 287 12.16 -17.00 6.55
C ALA A 287 11.44 -15.89 5.78
N LEU A 288 10.47 -15.22 6.43
CA LEU A 288 9.79 -14.05 5.86
C LEU A 288 10.67 -12.79 5.89
N LEU A 289 11.61 -12.76 6.81
CA LEU A 289 12.65 -11.75 6.91
C LEU A 289 13.96 -12.49 6.67
N SER A 290 14.66 -12.22 5.57
CA SER A 290 16.07 -12.54 5.56
C SER A 290 16.67 -11.64 6.63
N SER A 291 17.38 -12.20 7.60
CA SER A 291 18.31 -11.38 8.38
C SER A 291 19.14 -10.60 7.35
N GLY A 292 19.39 -9.31 7.60
CA GLY A 292 20.40 -8.59 6.83
C GLY A 292 21.69 -9.41 6.77
N ALA A 293 22.57 -9.08 5.82
CA ALA A 293 23.86 -9.72 5.60
C ALA A 293 24.47 -10.32 6.89
N ALA A 294 25.11 -11.49 6.80
CA ALA A 294 25.63 -12.25 7.94
C ALA A 294 26.38 -11.39 8.98
N ASP A 295 26.99 -10.29 8.52
CA ASP A 295 27.42 -9.19 9.35
C ASP A 295 26.46 -7.98 9.21
N ASN A 296 25.54 -7.81 10.16
CA ASN A 296 24.71 -6.63 10.23
C ASN A 296 25.44 -5.58 11.09
N PRO A 297 25.93 -4.47 10.48
CA PRO A 297 26.77 -3.48 11.15
C PRO A 297 26.06 -2.79 12.34
N LEU A 298 24.73 -2.91 12.42
CA LEU A 298 23.92 -2.45 13.55
C LEU A 298 24.19 -3.19 14.85
N HIS A 299 24.57 -4.47 14.79
CA HIS A 299 24.83 -5.26 16.00
C HIS A 299 26.14 -4.86 16.67
N HIS A 300 27.14 -4.47 15.87
CA HIS A 300 28.46 -4.10 16.37
C HIS A 300 28.54 -2.64 16.81
N ASN A 301 27.86 -1.73 16.10
CA ASN A 301 27.84 -0.32 16.45
C ASN A 301 26.52 0.33 16.01
N PRO A 302 25.53 0.49 16.91
CA PRO A 302 24.25 1.08 16.56
C PRO A 302 24.37 2.55 16.11
N LEU A 303 25.37 3.29 16.60
CA LEU A 303 25.60 4.69 16.17
C LEU A 303 26.14 4.77 14.73
N ARG A 304 26.76 3.68 14.23
CA ARG A 304 27.17 3.59 12.82
C ARG A 304 25.96 3.67 11.89
N PHE A 305 24.77 3.28 12.34
CA PHE A 305 23.53 3.46 11.59
C PHE A 305 23.25 4.92 11.26
N ILE A 306 23.35 5.79 12.27
CA ILE A 306 23.10 7.24 12.12
C ILE A 306 24.10 7.81 11.11
N ARG A 307 25.37 7.39 11.20
CA ARG A 307 26.39 7.76 10.23
C ARG A 307 26.10 7.24 8.81
N ILE A 308 25.59 6.01 8.68
CA ILE A 308 25.18 5.46 7.38
C ILE A 308 24.02 6.28 6.82
N LEU A 309 22.97 6.55 7.60
CA LEU A 309 21.84 7.39 7.17
C LEU A 309 22.31 8.77 6.74
N PHE A 310 23.09 9.44 7.59
CA PHE A 310 23.63 10.76 7.28
C PHE A 310 24.45 10.75 5.99
N ASN A 311 25.36 9.78 5.84
CA ASN A 311 26.15 9.66 4.62
C ASN A 311 25.26 9.36 3.40
N THR A 312 24.28 8.47 3.49
CA THR A 312 23.41 8.12 2.37
C THR A 312 22.60 9.33 1.87
N TYR A 313 22.11 10.19 2.76
CA TYR A 313 21.26 11.33 2.39
C TYR A 313 22.00 12.66 2.17
N ILE A 314 23.17 12.84 2.78
CA ILE A 314 23.91 14.11 2.72
C ILE A 314 25.13 14.04 1.82
N ASN A 315 25.71 12.85 1.59
CA ASN A 315 26.90 12.74 0.75
C ASN A 315 26.56 12.98 -0.73
N PRO A 316 27.05 14.06 -1.35
CA PRO A 316 26.72 14.40 -2.73
C PRO A 316 27.25 13.36 -3.72
N ASN A 317 28.23 12.53 -3.32
CA ASN A 317 28.85 11.53 -4.19
C ASN A 317 28.03 10.23 -4.32
N ILE A 318 27.01 10.01 -3.49
CA ILE A 318 26.21 8.76 -3.50
C ILE A 318 24.95 8.92 -4.38
N GLY A 319 24.50 10.16 -4.63
CA GLY A 319 23.36 10.46 -5.51
C GLY A 319 22.00 9.90 -5.03
N TYR A 320 21.93 9.33 -3.82
CA TYR A 320 20.77 8.57 -3.36
C TYR A 320 19.56 9.46 -3.04
N THR A 321 19.79 10.70 -2.62
CA THR A 321 18.75 11.66 -2.25
C THR A 321 17.84 11.99 -3.44
N ASP A 322 18.42 12.16 -4.62
CA ASP A 322 17.66 12.41 -5.85
C ASP A 322 16.79 11.20 -6.22
N ILE A 323 17.31 9.99 -6.05
CA ILE A 323 16.58 8.73 -6.31
C ILE A 323 15.42 8.59 -5.32
N VAL A 324 15.61 8.90 -4.03
CA VAL A 324 14.52 8.80 -3.04
C VAL A 324 13.41 9.81 -3.34
N VAL A 325 13.77 11.05 -3.67
CA VAL A 325 12.78 12.10 -3.96
C VAL A 325 12.05 11.80 -5.27
N ARG A 326 12.74 11.45 -6.34
CA ARG A 326 12.11 11.10 -7.62
C ARG A 326 11.32 9.80 -7.53
N GLY A 327 11.89 8.80 -6.85
CA GLY A 327 11.28 7.50 -6.63
C GLY A 327 9.99 7.52 -5.81
N SER A 328 9.75 8.58 -5.03
CA SER A 328 8.48 8.74 -4.31
C SER A 328 7.28 9.11 -5.20
N VAL A 329 7.52 9.60 -6.42
CA VAL A 329 6.46 10.17 -7.27
C VAL A 329 6.52 9.71 -8.74
N GLY A 330 7.70 9.48 -9.29
CA GLY A 330 7.89 9.49 -10.74
C GLY A 330 9.03 8.67 -11.32
N ASP A 331 9.57 7.69 -10.59
CA ASP A 331 10.46 6.69 -11.21
C ASP A 331 9.66 5.49 -11.71
N PHE A 332 9.85 5.16 -12.98
CA PHE A 332 9.09 4.14 -13.69
C PHE A 332 10.02 3.09 -14.28
N SER A 333 9.43 1.91 -14.56
CA SER A 333 10.09 0.79 -15.23
C SER A 333 11.47 0.45 -14.67
N SER A 334 11.55 0.14 -13.37
CA SER A 334 12.80 -0.17 -12.66
C SER A 334 13.84 0.97 -12.76
N PHE A 335 13.40 2.18 -12.39
CA PHE A 335 14.23 3.40 -12.35
C PHE A 335 14.82 3.84 -13.69
N LYS A 336 14.34 3.27 -14.80
CA LYS A 336 14.88 3.55 -16.14
C LYS A 336 14.35 4.85 -16.73
N TYR A 337 13.13 5.23 -16.35
CA TYR A 337 12.51 6.49 -16.74
C TYR A 337 12.13 7.26 -15.48
N HIS A 338 12.43 8.56 -15.45
CA HIS A 338 12.11 9.41 -14.31
C HIS A 338 11.42 10.69 -14.78
N LEU A 339 10.41 11.15 -14.04
CA LEU A 339 9.82 12.46 -14.30
C LEU A 339 10.89 13.55 -14.10
N PRO A 340 10.92 14.57 -14.97
CA PRO A 340 11.82 15.69 -14.77
C PRO A 340 11.41 16.48 -13.51
N LEU A 341 12.39 17.02 -12.79
CA LEU A 341 12.18 17.71 -11.50
C LEU A 341 11.16 18.86 -11.57
N PHE A 342 11.07 19.55 -12.71
CA PHE A 342 10.10 20.64 -12.90
C PHE A 342 8.63 20.16 -12.97
N VAL A 343 8.38 18.86 -13.18
CA VAL A 343 7.04 18.25 -13.07
C VAL A 343 6.75 17.81 -11.62
N LEU A 344 7.79 17.44 -10.88
CA LEU A 344 7.68 17.02 -9.47
C LEU A 344 7.32 18.19 -8.55
N ILE A 345 7.91 19.37 -8.76
CA ILE A 345 7.66 20.57 -7.93
C ILE A 345 6.16 20.94 -7.93
N PRO A 346 5.46 21.06 -9.07
CA PRO A 346 4.00 21.24 -9.10
C PRO A 346 3.20 20.15 -8.40
N LEU A 347 3.62 18.88 -8.47
CA LEU A 347 2.92 17.77 -7.79
C LEU A 347 3.00 17.90 -6.26
N PHE A 348 4.19 18.20 -5.72
CA PHE A 348 4.34 18.47 -4.29
C PHE A 348 3.59 19.75 -3.87
N LEU A 349 3.59 20.79 -4.70
CA LEU A 349 2.78 21.99 -4.49
C LEU A 349 1.28 21.67 -4.50
N LEU A 350 0.79 20.78 -5.36
CA LEU A 350 -0.61 20.36 -5.37
C LEU A 350 -0.98 19.58 -4.09
N VAL A 351 -0.10 18.70 -3.60
CA VAL A 351 -0.28 18.04 -2.30
C VAL A 351 -0.32 19.07 -1.18
N PHE A 352 0.61 20.03 -1.17
CA PHE A 352 0.67 21.12 -0.19
C PHE A 352 -0.57 22.01 -0.22
N LEU A 353 -1.03 22.39 -1.41
CA LEU A 353 -2.26 23.15 -1.60
C LEU A 353 -3.50 22.35 -1.19
N ALA A 354 -3.53 21.04 -1.44
CA ALA A 354 -4.59 20.16 -0.97
C ALA A 354 -4.62 20.04 0.56
N LEU A 355 -3.46 20.07 1.22
CA LEU A 355 -3.32 20.12 2.67
C LEU A 355 -3.75 21.48 3.25
N ILE A 356 -3.45 22.58 2.55
CA ILE A 356 -3.78 23.95 2.98
C ILE A 356 -5.22 24.32 2.66
N LYS A 357 -5.88 23.61 1.73
CA LYS A 357 -7.27 23.89 1.35
C LYS A 357 -8.16 23.78 2.58
N ARG A 358 -8.37 24.94 3.20
CA ARG A 358 -9.14 25.12 4.41
C ARG A 358 -10.61 24.87 4.11
N ASP A 359 -11.10 23.74 4.59
CA ASP A 359 -12.53 23.54 4.75
C ASP A 359 -12.90 23.94 6.18
N LYS A 360 -13.82 24.90 6.34
CA LYS A 360 -14.30 25.37 7.64
C LYS A 360 -14.89 24.22 8.47
N THR A 361 -15.46 23.21 7.82
CA THR A 361 -15.99 22.03 8.50
C THR A 361 -14.87 21.11 9.00
N GLU A 362 -13.76 21.01 8.27
CA GLU A 362 -12.57 20.27 8.71
C GLU A 362 -11.84 20.99 9.86
N GLU A 363 -11.72 22.32 9.79
CA GLU A 363 -11.18 23.13 10.88
C GLU A 363 -12.01 23.00 12.17
N GLN A 364 -13.34 23.07 12.07
CA GLN A 364 -14.22 22.84 13.22
C GLN A 364 -14.07 21.42 13.79
N ALA A 365 -13.94 20.40 12.93
CA ALA A 365 -13.75 19.02 13.37
C ALA A 365 -12.39 18.78 14.07
N LEU A 366 -11.35 19.51 13.68
CA LEU A 366 -9.99 19.34 14.20
C LEU A 366 -9.61 20.34 15.31
N ALA A 367 -10.29 21.48 15.42
CA ALA A 367 -10.01 22.54 16.39
C ALA A 367 -9.86 22.04 17.84
N PRO A 368 -10.70 21.12 18.36
CA PRO A 368 -10.58 20.63 19.74
C PRO A 368 -9.30 19.81 20.00
N ALA A 369 -8.68 19.28 18.94
CA ALA A 369 -7.51 18.39 19.02
C ALA A 369 -6.24 19.03 18.43
N ALA A 370 -6.34 20.17 17.74
CA ALA A 370 -5.26 20.79 16.98
C ALA A 370 -3.99 21.03 17.79
N GLY A 371 -4.10 21.58 19.01
CA GLY A 371 -2.95 21.81 19.89
C GLY A 371 -2.23 20.53 20.32
N ARG A 372 -2.98 19.44 20.57
CA ARG A 372 -2.40 18.14 20.94
C ARG A 372 -1.80 17.41 19.74
N LEU A 373 -2.42 17.53 18.57
CA LEU A 373 -1.89 17.03 17.29
C LEU A 373 -0.59 17.74 16.90
N ALA A 374 -0.53 19.06 17.06
CA ALA A 374 0.67 19.85 16.81
C ALA A 374 1.81 19.43 17.76
N ALA A 375 1.51 19.27 19.06
CA ALA A 375 2.49 18.76 20.02
C ALA A 375 2.95 17.33 19.68
N ALA A 376 2.03 16.41 19.37
CA ALA A 376 2.37 15.04 19.00
C ALA A 376 3.21 14.96 17.71
N ASN A 377 2.90 15.79 16.71
CA ASN A 377 3.70 15.90 15.49
C ASN A 377 5.09 16.45 15.78
N LEU A 378 5.22 17.51 16.58
CA LEU A 378 6.51 18.05 17.00
C LEU A 378 7.33 17.03 17.79
N THR A 379 6.71 16.28 18.71
CA THR A 379 7.38 15.19 19.43
C THR A 379 7.81 14.08 18.49
N THR A 380 6.98 13.72 17.51
CA THR A 380 7.34 12.69 16.51
C THR A 380 8.51 13.15 15.66
N VAL A 381 8.47 14.39 15.15
CA VAL A 381 9.57 15.00 14.38
C VAL A 381 10.84 15.08 15.24
N ALA A 382 10.74 15.48 16.51
CA ALA A 382 11.87 15.55 17.44
C ALA A 382 12.43 14.17 17.87
N VAL A 383 11.68 13.08 17.65
CA VAL A 383 12.19 11.70 17.82
C VAL A 383 12.94 11.22 16.57
N PHE A 384 12.69 11.85 15.42
CA PHE A 384 13.36 11.55 14.14
C PHE A 384 14.49 12.53 13.77
N ILE A 385 14.65 13.63 14.53
CA ILE A 385 15.83 14.50 14.56
C ILE A 385 16.71 14.04 15.71
#